data_AF-A0A3P1CQ15-F1
#
_entry.id   AF-A0A3P1CQ15-F1
#
_cell.length_a   1.000
_cell.length_b   1.000
_cell.length_c   1.000
_cell.angle_alpha   90.00
_cell.angle_beta   90.00
_cell.angle_gamma   90.00
#
_symmetry.space_group_name_H-M   'P 1'
#
loop_
_entity.id
_entity.type
_entity.pdbx_description
1 polymer ?
#
loop_
_entity_poly.entity_id
_entity_poly.type
_entity_poly.pdbx_seq_one_letter_code
_entity_poly.pdbx_strand_id
1 'polypeptide(L)'
;MMEKIYRKLQDQFKQGFAFGPVGRPIQSIDQTSTGEVTVVFPGLLILLEEVGGRIIVKLPGAVRSTNNDLADDLGELCDQFIAMVKAEAESVPIDEILV
;
A
#
# COMPACT_ATOMS: atom_id res chain seq x y z
N MET A 1 -0.49 13.33 8.84
CA MET A 1 -0.02 12.89 7.50
C MET A 1 -0.39 11.45 7.24
N MET A 2 0.03 10.50 8.08
CA MET A 2 -0.44 9.11 8.00
C MET A 2 -1.98 9.01 8.05
N GLU A 3 -2.62 9.88 8.84
CA GLU A 3 -4.08 10.02 8.86
C GLU A 3 -4.69 10.45 7.51
N LYS A 4 -3.99 11.28 6.73
CA LYS A 4 -4.45 11.73 5.39
C LYS A 4 -4.40 10.56 4.40
N ILE A 5 -3.30 9.80 4.42
CA ILE A 5 -3.14 8.57 3.63
C ILE A 5 -4.23 7.56 4.01
N TYR A 6 -4.44 7.35 5.31
CA TYR A 6 -5.49 6.45 5.80
C TYR A 6 -6.89 6.87 5.37
N ARG A 7 -7.24 8.16 5.49
CA ARG A 7 -8.53 8.69 5.03
C ARG A 7 -8.71 8.50 3.51
N LYS A 8 -7.66 8.80 2.72
CA LYS A 8 -7.68 8.60 1.26
C LYS A 8 -7.94 7.14 0.89
N LEU A 9 -7.26 6.23 1.57
CA LEU A 9 -7.42 4.78 1.43
C LEU A 9 -8.83 4.32 1.81
N GLN A 10 -9.38 4.81 2.91
CA GLN A 10 -10.77 4.54 3.29
C GLN A 10 -11.77 5.04 2.24
N ASP A 11 -11.56 6.22 1.67
CA ASP A 11 -12.43 6.76 0.63
C ASP A 11 -12.36 5.92 -0.65
N GLN A 12 -11.15 5.52 -1.07
CA GLN A 12 -10.94 4.60 -2.18
C GLN A 12 -11.64 3.26 -1.96
N PHE A 13 -11.55 2.70 -0.76
CA PHE A 13 -12.26 1.47 -0.41
C PHE A 13 -13.77 1.63 -0.49
N LYS A 14 -14.34 2.70 0.08
CA LYS A 14 -15.79 2.99 0.01
C LYS A 14 -16.29 3.21 -1.41
N GLN A 15 -15.46 3.79 -2.27
CA GLN A 15 -15.80 4.06 -3.67
C GLN A 15 -15.57 2.86 -4.60
N GLY A 16 -14.99 1.76 -4.09
CA GLY A 16 -14.63 0.60 -4.91
C GLY A 16 -13.51 0.90 -5.91
N PHE A 17 -12.63 1.86 -5.58
CA PHE A 17 -11.46 2.16 -6.39
C PHE A 17 -10.54 0.93 -6.47
N ALA A 18 -9.94 0.74 -7.64
CA ALA A 18 -9.17 -0.44 -7.96
C ALA A 18 -7.75 -0.07 -8.44
N PHE A 19 -6.76 -0.85 -8.01
CA PHE A 19 -5.34 -0.64 -8.28
C PHE A 19 -4.78 -1.70 -9.22
N GLY A 20 -3.74 -1.32 -9.96
CA GLY A 20 -3.04 -2.19 -10.90
C GLY A 20 -3.79 -2.39 -12.23
N PRO A 21 -3.15 -3.05 -13.19
CA PRO A 21 -3.65 -3.17 -14.57
C PRO A 21 -4.92 -4.01 -14.68
N VAL A 22 -5.14 -4.95 -13.74
CA VAL A 22 -6.35 -5.79 -13.69
C VAL A 22 -7.44 -5.22 -12.77
N GLY A 23 -7.23 -4.04 -12.19
CA GLY A 23 -8.23 -3.39 -11.34
C GLY A 23 -8.55 -4.20 -10.08
N ARG A 24 -7.55 -4.45 -9.23
CA ARG A 24 -7.76 -5.10 -7.93
C ARG A 24 -8.31 -4.10 -6.90
N PRO A 25 -9.52 -4.32 -6.36
CA PRO A 25 -10.07 -3.45 -5.33
C PRO A 25 -9.38 -3.71 -3.98
N ILE A 26 -9.45 -2.73 -3.09
CA ILE A 26 -9.13 -2.94 -1.68
C ILE A 26 -10.20 -3.87 -1.08
N GLN A 27 -9.78 -4.92 -0.36
CA GLN A 27 -10.67 -5.84 0.36
C GLN A 27 -10.91 -5.41 1.81
N SER A 28 -9.86 -4.91 2.48
CA SER A 28 -9.97 -4.38 3.84
C SER A 28 -8.85 -3.38 4.14
N ILE A 29 -9.13 -2.50 5.09
CA ILE A 29 -8.16 -1.54 5.64
C ILE A 29 -8.35 -1.49 7.14
N ASP A 30 -7.25 -1.65 7.88
CA ASP A 30 -7.22 -1.52 9.33
C ASP A 30 -6.13 -0.53 9.75
N GLN A 31 -6.32 0.13 10.91
CA GLN A 31 -5.30 0.97 11.51
C GLN A 31 -5.18 0.64 13.00
N THR A 32 -3.97 0.31 13.42
CA THR A 32 -3.68 -0.01 14.82
C THR A 32 -3.56 1.27 15.66
N SER A 33 -3.60 1.12 16.99
CA SER A 33 -3.41 2.24 17.92
C SER A 33 -2.03 2.90 17.84
N THR A 34 -1.03 2.21 17.28
CA THR A 34 0.31 2.75 17.02
C THR A 34 0.41 3.48 15.68
N GLY A 35 -0.67 3.53 14.90
CA GLY A 35 -0.73 4.21 13.61
C GLY A 35 -0.28 3.37 12.41
N GLU A 36 0.03 2.08 12.61
CA GLU A 36 0.30 1.15 11.51
C GLU A 36 -1.00 0.90 10.74
N VAL A 37 -0.94 1.01 9.42
CA VAL A 37 -2.07 0.78 8.52
C VAL A 37 -1.83 -0.49 7.73
N THR A 38 -2.80 -1.40 7.77
CA THR A 38 -2.81 -2.61 6.96
C THR A 38 -3.79 -2.43 5.81
N VAL A 39 -3.35 -2.68 4.58
CA VAL A 39 -4.19 -2.67 3.38
C VAL A 39 -4.15 -4.04 2.72
N VAL A 40 -5.31 -4.63 2.49
CA VAL A 40 -5.43 -5.96 1.87
C VAL A 40 -6.07 -5.83 0.50
N PHE A 41 -5.43 -6.44 -0.49
CA PHE A 41 -5.92 -6.65 -1.85
C PHE A 41 -6.08 -8.16 -2.09
N PRO A 42 -6.82 -8.59 -3.13
CA PRO A 42 -6.83 -10.00 -3.52
C PRO A 42 -5.41 -10.48 -3.82
N GLY A 43 -4.89 -11.38 -2.98
CA GLY A 43 -3.56 -11.98 -3.13
C GLY A 43 -2.37 -11.11 -2.67
N LEU A 44 -2.61 -9.98 -1.99
CA LEU A 44 -1.55 -9.07 -1.56
C LEU A 44 -1.92 -8.32 -0.28
N LEU A 45 -0.97 -8.24 0.66
CA LEU A 45 -1.09 -7.44 1.88
C LEU A 45 0.05 -6.42 1.89
N ILE A 46 -0.27 -5.16 2.14
CA ILE A 46 0.69 -4.06 2.27
C ILE A 46 0.55 -3.43 3.65
N LEU A 47 1.66 -3.16 4.32
CA LEU A 47 1.69 -2.44 5.60
C LEU A 47 2.33 -1.07 5.43
N LEU A 48 1.83 -0.08 6.17
CA LEU A 48 2.36 1.26 6.23
C LEU A 48 2.54 1.68 7.69
N GLU A 49 3.67 2.27 8.02
CA GLU A 49 3.91 2.85 9.34
C GLU A 49 4.70 4.15 9.24
N GLU A 50 4.54 5.03 10.23
CA GLU A 50 5.35 6.23 10.36
C GLU A 50 6.43 6.00 11.42
N VAL A 51 7.70 6.03 11.01
CA VAL A 51 8.86 5.77 11.88
C VAL A 51 9.87 6.89 11.71
N GLY A 52 10.15 7.62 12.79
CA GLY A 52 11.17 8.69 12.78
C GLY A 52 10.90 9.81 11.78
N GLY A 53 9.61 10.14 11.53
CA GLY A 53 9.21 11.17 10.56
C GLY A 53 9.31 10.74 9.10
N ARG A 54 9.36 9.42 8.84
CA ARG A 54 9.38 8.81 7.51
C ARG A 54 8.25 7.80 7.43
N ILE A 55 7.70 7.58 6.24
CA ILE A 55 6.70 6.55 6.02
C ILE A 55 7.41 5.32 5.47
N ILE A 56 7.23 4.18 6.13
CA ILE A 56 7.75 2.89 5.69
C ILE A 56 6.60 2.12 5.05
N VAL A 57 6.75 1.71 3.79
CA VAL A 57 5.82 0.82 3.10
C VAL A 57 6.44 -0.57 3.01
N LYS A 58 5.84 -1.55 3.69
CA LYS A 58 6.30 -2.94 3.68
C LYS A 58 5.50 -3.73 2.64
N LEU A 59 6.20 -4.32 1.68
CA LEU A 59 5.65 -5.13 0.61
C LEU A 59 6.16 -6.57 0.74
N PRO A 60 5.36 -7.61 0.47
CA PRO A 60 5.87 -8.98 0.42
C PRO A 60 6.96 -9.08 -0.64
N GLY A 61 8.17 -9.51 -0.28
CA GLY A 61 9.33 -9.51 -1.17
C GLY A 61 9.13 -10.34 -2.43
N ALA A 62 8.24 -11.34 -2.34
CA ALA A 62 7.80 -12.12 -3.49
C ALA A 62 7.28 -11.21 -4.62
N VAL A 63 6.56 -10.11 -4.40
CA VAL A 63 5.99 -9.26 -5.49
C VAL A 63 7.05 -8.64 -6.41
N ARG A 64 8.32 -8.63 -6.02
CA ARG A 64 9.45 -8.15 -6.83
C ARG A 64 10.37 -9.29 -7.31
N SER A 65 10.04 -10.53 -6.98
CA SER A 65 10.77 -11.71 -7.45
C SER A 65 10.35 -12.08 -8.87
N THR A 66 11.30 -12.44 -9.72
CA THR A 66 11.03 -12.98 -11.07
C THR A 66 10.67 -14.47 -11.06
N ASN A 67 10.83 -15.15 -9.92
CA ASN A 67 10.55 -16.57 -9.72
C ASN A 67 9.64 -16.75 -8.49
N ASN A 68 8.39 -16.32 -8.62
CA ASN A 68 7.34 -16.57 -7.64
C ASN A 68 6.12 -17.15 -8.37
N ASP A 69 5.20 -17.76 -7.63
CA ASP A 69 3.89 -18.17 -8.14
C ASP A 69 2.82 -17.07 -7.95
N LEU A 70 3.24 -15.81 -7.80
CA LEU A 70 2.33 -14.68 -7.66
C LEU A 70 1.87 -14.18 -9.02
N ALA A 71 0.74 -13.49 -9.02
CA ALA A 71 0.24 -12.87 -10.24
C ALA A 71 1.14 -11.70 -10.65
N ASP A 72 1.49 -11.64 -11.94
CA ASP A 72 2.42 -10.66 -12.51
C ASP A 72 1.98 -9.20 -12.29
N ASP A 73 0.68 -8.97 -12.15
CA ASP A 73 0.12 -7.63 -11.96
C ASP A 73 0.32 -7.05 -10.55
N LEU A 74 0.71 -7.87 -9.58
CA LEU A 74 0.90 -7.41 -8.19
C LEU A 74 2.05 -6.41 -8.06
N GLY A 75 3.09 -6.53 -8.90
CA GLY A 75 4.20 -5.58 -8.92
C GLY A 75 3.73 -4.18 -9.34
N GLU A 76 2.97 -4.11 -10.43
CA GLU A 76 2.39 -2.85 -10.93
C GLU A 76 1.34 -2.27 -9.98
N LEU A 77 0.55 -3.12 -9.33
CA LEU A 77 -0.35 -2.71 -8.26
C LEU A 77 0.43 -2.01 -7.13
N CYS A 78 1.54 -2.62 -6.67
CA CYS A 78 2.40 -2.01 -5.66
C CYS A 78 2.95 -0.65 -6.13
N ASP A 79 3.37 -0.54 -7.39
CA ASP A 79 3.88 0.72 -7.94
C ASP A 79 2.83 1.82 -7.93
N GLN A 80 1.59 1.52 -8.36
CA GLN A 80 0.49 2.47 -8.31
C GLN A 80 0.11 2.84 -6.88
N PHE A 81 0.12 1.86 -5.97
CA PHE A 81 -0.14 2.09 -4.55
C PHE A 81 0.89 3.05 -3.95
N ILE A 82 2.17 2.79 -4.17
CA ILE A 82 3.27 3.63 -3.69
C ILE A 82 3.18 5.04 -4.29
N ALA A 83 2.85 5.18 -5.58
CA ALA A 83 2.69 6.47 -6.21
C ALA A 83 1.58 7.31 -5.54
N MET A 84 0.47 6.66 -5.16
CA MET A 84 -0.60 7.32 -4.39
C MET A 84 -0.10 7.75 -3.01
N VAL A 85 0.60 6.87 -2.28
CA VAL A 85 1.16 7.20 -0.96
C VAL A 85 2.14 8.38 -1.07
N LYS A 86 3.00 8.40 -2.10
CA LYS A 86 3.94 9.50 -2.39
C LYS A 86 3.21 10.81 -2.68
N ALA A 87 2.13 10.78 -3.44
CA ALA A 87 1.33 11.97 -3.72
C ALA A 87 0.69 12.56 -2.45
N GLU A 88 0.25 11.69 -1.51
CA GLU A 88 -0.42 12.13 -0.29
C GLU A 88 0.55 12.50 0.86
N ALA A 89 1.74 11.91 0.88
CA ALA A 89 2.81 12.20 1.85
C ALA A 89 3.52 13.54 1.64
N GLU A 90 3.30 14.17 0.48
CA GLU A 90 3.86 15.48 0.11
C GLU A 90 5.39 15.51 0.25
N SER A 91 5.90 16.16 1.29
CA SER A 91 7.33 16.38 1.54
C SER A 91 8.01 15.25 2.33
N VAL A 92 7.25 14.25 2.77
CA VAL A 92 7.75 13.26 3.73
C VAL A 92 8.39 12.09 3.02
N PRO A 93 9.62 11.70 3.42
CA PRO A 93 10.31 10.57 2.80
C PRO A 93 9.50 9.28 2.95
N ILE A 94 9.40 8.54 1.85
CA ILE A 94 8.84 7.19 1.82
C ILE A 94 9.95 6.21 1.51
N ASP A 95 10.14 5.26 2.39
CA ASP A 95 11.05 4.14 2.20
C ASP A 95 10.23 2.86 1.95
N GLU A 96 10.69 2.04 1.02
CA GLU A 96 10.06 0.78 0.63
C GLU A 96 10.90 -0.38 1.19
N ILE A 97 10.27 -1.29 1.91
CA ILE A 97 10.94 -2.48 2.46
C ILE A 97 10.25 -3.73 1.94
N LEU A 98 11.05 -4.67 1.44
CA LEU A 98 10.59 -6.00 1.08
C LEU A 98 10.66 -6.91 2.31
N VAL A 99 9.55 -7.54 2.67
CA VAL A 99 9.40 -8.43 3.84
C VAL A 99 9.10 -9.87 3.45
#